data_AF-A0AAX6IFR6-F1
#
_entry.id   AF-A0AAX6IFR6-F1
#
_cell.length_a   1.000
_cell.length_b   1.000
_cell.length_c   1.000
_cell.angle_alpha   90.00
_cell.angle_beta   90.00
_cell.angle_gamma   90.00
#
_symmetry.space_group_name_H-M   'P 1'
#
loop_
_entity.id
_entity.type
_entity.pdbx_description
1 polymer ?
#
loop_
_entity_poly.entity_id
_entity_poly.type
_entity_poly.pdbx_seq_one_letter_code
_entity_poly.pdbx_strand_id
1 'polypeptide(L)'
;MAFCKDFNARTQKYKPDTPMAVTITAFKDNTFEFVVKSPSVTWYLKRAAGIESGSGRPGHVVASSITLTHVYEIAKMKQSDPNCQYMSLEAICKSIIGTANTMGIQVVKDL
;
A
#
# COMPACT_ATOMS: atom_id res chain seq x y z
N MET A 1 9.23 -10.26 23.99
CA MET A 1 9.36 -8.79 23.79
C MET A 1 10.33 -8.38 22.68
N ALA A 2 11.20 -9.26 22.14
CA ALA A 2 12.13 -8.91 21.06
C ALA A 2 11.44 -8.44 19.76
N PHE A 3 10.39 -9.15 19.33
CA PHE A 3 9.61 -8.79 18.13
C PHE A 3 9.08 -7.35 18.16
N CYS A 4 8.38 -6.96 19.23
CA CYS A 4 7.79 -5.61 19.32
C CYS A 4 8.86 -4.51 19.28
N LYS A 5 10.04 -4.76 19.89
CA LYS A 5 11.15 -3.81 19.88
C LYS A 5 11.75 -3.65 18.49
N ASP A 6 12.02 -4.76 17.80
CA ASP A 6 12.59 -4.74 16.46
C ASP A 6 11.60 -4.22 15.42
N PHE A 7 10.31 -4.54 15.59
CA PHE A 7 9.23 -3.99 14.77
C PHE A 7 9.17 -2.48 14.92
N ASN A 8 9.12 -1.95 16.15
CA ASN A 8 9.08 -0.51 16.40
C ASN A 8 10.30 0.23 15.84
N ALA A 9 11.50 -0.36 15.95
CA ALA A 9 12.71 0.22 15.37
C ALA A 9 12.65 0.29 13.82
N ARG A 10 12.11 -0.74 13.17
CA ARG A 10 11.93 -0.78 11.71
C ARG A 10 10.81 0.14 11.22
N THR A 11 9.76 0.34 12.01
CA THR A 11 8.59 1.16 11.64
C THR A 11 8.71 2.62 12.04
N GLN A 12 9.72 3.02 12.81
CA GLN A 12 9.93 4.40 13.28
C GLN A 12 9.99 5.45 12.15
N LYS A 13 10.35 5.04 10.92
CA LYS A 13 10.40 5.92 9.74
C LYS A 13 9.02 6.23 9.15
N TYR A 14 8.02 5.41 9.46
CA TYR A 14 6.66 5.57 8.94
C TYR A 14 5.84 6.42 9.90
N LYS A 15 4.84 7.14 9.36
CA LYS A 15 3.95 7.95 10.19
C LYS A 15 3.20 7.04 11.18
N PRO A 16 3.01 7.46 12.45
CA PRO A 16 2.13 6.77 13.37
C PRO A 16 0.72 6.63 12.76
N ASP A 17 0.01 5.58 13.14
CA ASP A 17 -1.30 5.16 12.60
C ASP A 17 -1.31 4.68 11.14
N THR A 18 -0.15 4.39 10.57
CA THR A 18 -0.07 3.74 9.27
C THR A 18 -0.16 2.22 9.43
N PRO A 19 -1.19 1.54 8.89
CA PRO A 19 -1.29 0.09 8.95
C PRO A 19 -0.19 -0.53 8.09
N MET A 20 0.78 -1.17 8.75
CA MET A 20 1.88 -1.86 8.09
C MET A 20 1.59 -3.35 7.96
N ALA A 21 1.85 -3.90 6.78
CA ALA A 21 1.74 -5.33 6.55
C ALA A 21 3.03 -6.03 6.99
N VAL A 22 2.91 -7.11 7.78
CA VAL A 22 4.06 -7.89 8.25
C VAL A 22 3.85 -9.34 7.85
N THR A 23 4.90 -9.96 7.32
CA THR A 23 4.93 -11.41 7.10
C THR A 23 5.89 -12.01 8.10
N ILE A 24 5.40 -12.94 8.92
CA ILE A 24 6.16 -13.64 9.96
C ILE A 24 6.32 -15.09 9.52
N THR A 25 7.56 -15.56 9.47
CA THR A 25 7.92 -16.96 9.23
C THR A 25 8.41 -17.53 10.55
N ALA A 26 7.68 -18.49 11.11
CA ALA A 26 8.06 -19.17 12.35
C ALA A 26 8.74 -20.52 12.04
N PHE A 27 9.85 -20.81 12.73
CA PHE A 27 10.62 -22.03 12.57
C PHE A 27 10.42 -22.99 13.75
N LYS A 28 10.79 -24.26 13.56
CA LYS A 28 10.60 -25.34 14.56
C LYS A 28 11.51 -25.21 15.79
N ASP A 29 12.58 -24.44 15.68
CA ASP A 29 13.55 -24.15 16.74
C ASP A 29 13.12 -22.98 17.65
N ASN A 30 11.84 -22.57 17.56
CA ASN A 30 11.28 -21.39 18.24
C ASN A 30 11.90 -20.05 17.81
N THR A 31 12.61 -20.02 16.68
CA THR A 31 13.04 -18.77 16.05
C THR A 31 11.97 -18.25 15.10
N PHE A 32 12.01 -16.96 14.80
CA PHE A 32 11.13 -16.32 13.82
C PHE A 32 11.90 -15.29 13.01
N GLU A 33 11.57 -15.21 11.73
CA GLU A 33 11.96 -14.11 10.87
C GLU A 33 10.73 -13.31 10.50
N PHE A 34 10.88 -11.99 10.39
CA PHE A 34 9.79 -11.13 9.95
C PHE A 34 10.26 -10.10 8.95
N VAL A 35 9.42 -9.88 7.94
CA VAL A 35 9.60 -8.86 6.92
C VAL A 35 8.48 -7.85 7.03
N VAL A 36 8.85 -6.59 7.25
CA VAL A 36 7.93 -5.47 7.26
C VAL A 36 7.79 -4.98 5.83
N LYS A 37 6.58 -5.07 5.28
CA LYS A 37 6.23 -4.57 3.94
C LYS A 37 5.73 -3.14 4.04
N SER A 38 5.82 -2.39 2.96
CA SER A 38 5.20 -1.08 2.88
C SER A 38 3.68 -1.18 3.10
N PRO A 39 3.04 -0.07 3.53
CA PRO A 39 1.59 0.01 3.75
C PRO A 39 0.77 -0.49 2.56
N SER A 40 -0.49 -0.84 2.83
CA SER A 40 -1.39 -1.33 1.80
C SER A 40 -1.67 -0.26 0.74
N VAL A 41 -1.82 -0.69 -0.52
CA VAL A 41 -2.16 0.22 -1.63
C VAL A 41 -3.48 0.95 -1.34
N THR A 42 -4.46 0.27 -0.75
CA THR A 42 -5.72 0.85 -0.28
C THR A 42 -5.51 2.03 0.67
N TRP A 43 -4.57 1.92 1.62
CA TRP A 43 -4.28 3.02 2.54
C TRP A 43 -3.63 4.22 1.84
N TYR A 44 -2.68 3.94 0.93
CA TYR A 44 -2.07 4.99 0.12
C TYR A 44 -3.08 5.72 -0.77
N LEU A 45 -3.98 4.97 -1.43
CA LEU A 45 -5.04 5.51 -2.26
C LEU A 45 -6.03 6.36 -1.46
N LYS A 46 -6.44 5.90 -0.27
CA LYS A 46 -7.29 6.67 0.64
C LYS A 46 -6.66 8.01 1.04
N ARG A 47 -5.37 8.01 1.36
CA ARG A 47 -4.62 9.23 1.69
C ARG A 47 -4.46 10.17 0.50
N ALA A 48 -4.14 9.64 -0.68
CA ALA A 48 -4.04 10.45 -1.90
C ALA A 48 -5.38 11.07 -2.31
N ALA A 49 -6.48 10.34 -2.08
CA ALA A 49 -7.83 10.79 -2.39
C ALA A 49 -8.51 11.61 -1.28
N GLY A 50 -7.93 11.67 -0.07
CA GLY A 50 -8.53 12.34 1.08
C GLY A 50 -9.80 11.70 1.64
N ILE A 51 -10.01 10.39 1.41
CA ILE A 51 -11.23 9.66 1.84
C ILE A 51 -10.94 8.66 2.96
N GLU A 52 -11.89 8.47 3.87
CA GLU A 52 -11.77 7.45 4.94
C GLU A 52 -12.27 6.07 4.50
N SER A 53 -13.33 6.03 3.68
CA SER A 53 -13.93 4.81 3.13
C SER A 53 -14.02 4.86 1.61
N GLY A 54 -13.89 3.70 0.95
CA GLY A 54 -14.12 3.58 -0.49
C GLY A 54 -15.62 3.64 -0.84
N SER A 55 -15.93 3.59 -2.13
CA SER A 55 -17.31 3.55 -2.62
C SER A 55 -18.03 2.28 -2.18
N GLY A 56 -19.26 2.42 -1.65
CA GLY A 56 -20.12 1.28 -1.35
C GLY A 56 -20.70 0.59 -2.60
N ARG A 57 -20.61 1.23 -3.78
CA ARG A 57 -20.97 0.66 -5.09
C ARG A 57 -19.91 1.04 -6.13
N PRO A 58 -18.74 0.36 -6.13
CA PRO A 58 -17.68 0.60 -7.09
C PRO A 58 -18.21 0.50 -8.53
N GLY A 59 -17.81 1.42 -9.41
CA GLY A 59 -18.25 1.48 -10.81
C GLY A 59 -19.57 2.24 -11.06
N HIS A 60 -20.44 2.37 -10.06
CA HIS A 60 -21.65 3.20 -10.16
C HIS A 60 -21.51 4.55 -9.45
N VAL A 61 -20.80 4.57 -8.33
CA VAL A 61 -20.55 5.79 -7.55
C VAL A 61 -19.05 6.01 -7.47
N VAL A 62 -18.58 7.12 -8.02
CA VAL A 62 -17.19 7.56 -7.89
C VAL A 62 -17.03 8.23 -6.52
N ALA A 63 -16.16 7.68 -5.68
CA ALA A 63 -15.89 8.21 -4.35
C ALA A 63 -14.93 9.41 -4.39
N SER A 64 -13.98 9.41 -5.32
CA SER A 64 -12.96 10.46 -5.49
C SER A 64 -12.20 10.25 -6.79
N SER A 65 -11.41 11.25 -7.17
CA SER A 65 -10.46 11.18 -8.29
C SER A 65 -9.04 11.39 -7.81
N ILE A 66 -8.09 10.68 -8.44
CA ILE A 66 -6.64 10.85 -8.24
C ILE A 66 -5.95 11.00 -9.58
N THR A 67 -4.78 11.66 -9.61
CA THR A 67 -3.97 11.77 -10.83
C THR A 67 -2.99 10.60 -10.98
N LEU A 68 -2.50 10.42 -12.21
CA LEU A 68 -1.43 9.46 -12.51
C LEU A 68 -0.13 9.74 -11.74
N THR A 69 0.15 10.99 -11.37
CA THR A 69 1.33 11.34 -10.57
C THR A 69 1.29 10.67 -9.19
N HIS A 70 0.14 10.70 -8.52
CA HIS A 70 -0.05 10.01 -7.24
C HIS A 70 0.13 8.49 -7.39
N VAL A 71 -0.43 7.89 -8.45
CA VAL A 71 -0.27 6.45 -8.73
C VAL A 71 1.21 6.09 -8.88
N TYR A 72 1.98 6.92 -9.58
CA TYR A 72 3.40 6.70 -9.83
C TYR A 72 4.25 6.81 -8.56
N GLU A 73 3.95 7.77 -7.68
CA GLU A 73 4.62 7.90 -6.38
C GLU A 73 4.35 6.68 -5.49
N ILE A 74 3.10 6.23 -5.45
CA ILE A 74 2.71 5.01 -4.72
C ILE A 74 3.43 3.79 -5.30
N ALA A 75 3.53 3.69 -6.62
CA ALA A 75 4.23 2.60 -7.29
C ALA A 75 5.72 2.56 -6.94
N LYS A 76 6.40 3.71 -6.91
CA LYS A 76 7.81 3.82 -6.48
C LYS A 76 8.01 3.36 -5.05
N MET A 77 7.14 3.80 -4.13
CA MET A 77 7.22 3.35 -2.73
C MET A 77 6.97 1.84 -2.61
N LYS A 78 6.02 1.30 -3.38
CA LYS A 78 5.68 -0.12 -3.37
C LYS A 78 6.75 -0.99 -4.02
N GLN A 79 7.51 -0.47 -4.98
CA GLN A 79 8.55 -1.22 -5.68
C GLN A 79 9.66 -1.69 -4.74
N SER A 80 9.89 -1.01 -3.61
CA SER A 80 10.83 -1.45 -2.57
C SER A 80 10.36 -2.70 -1.81
N ASP A 81 9.11 -3.14 -1.98
CA ASP A 81 8.64 -4.37 -1.38
C ASP A 81 9.26 -5.60 -2.06
N PRO A 82 9.57 -6.68 -1.31
CA PRO A 82 10.12 -7.91 -1.85
C PRO A 82 9.28 -8.51 -2.99
N ASN A 83 7.96 -8.32 -2.94
CA ASN A 83 7.02 -8.85 -3.93
C ASN A 83 7.01 -8.04 -5.24
N CYS A 84 7.41 -6.77 -5.20
CA CYS A 84 7.30 -5.83 -6.32
C CYS A 84 8.66 -5.44 -6.90
N GLN A 85 9.77 -5.79 -6.23
CA GLN A 85 11.14 -5.49 -6.66
C GLN A 85 11.45 -5.90 -8.10
N TYR A 86 10.93 -7.06 -8.56
CA TYR A 86 11.20 -7.60 -9.89
C TYR A 86 10.18 -7.17 -10.94
N MET A 87 9.16 -6.40 -10.55
CA MET A 87 8.09 -5.97 -11.44
C MET A 87 8.43 -4.62 -12.06
N SER A 88 8.09 -4.43 -13.34
CA SER A 88 8.22 -3.12 -13.99
C SER A 88 7.31 -2.11 -13.31
N LEU A 89 7.75 -0.85 -13.27
CA LEU A 89 6.99 0.22 -12.64
C LEU A 89 5.60 0.39 -13.26
N GLU A 90 5.49 0.17 -14.58
CA GLU A 90 4.22 0.18 -15.30
C GLU A 90 3.25 -0.91 -14.85
N ALA A 91 3.75 -2.13 -14.58
CA ALA A 91 2.93 -3.22 -14.11
C ALA A 91 2.44 -2.96 -12.67
N ILE A 92 3.28 -2.37 -11.82
CA ILE A 92 2.88 -1.91 -10.48
C ILE A 92 1.80 -0.82 -10.59
N CYS A 93 1.99 0.18 -11.46
CA CYS A 93 0.99 1.22 -11.72
C CYS A 93 -0.35 0.61 -12.18
N LYS A 94 -0.33 -0.34 -13.13
CA LYS A 94 -1.55 -1.02 -13.59
C LYS A 94 -2.27 -1.75 -12.44
N SER A 95 -1.52 -2.42 -11.56
CA SER A 95 -2.09 -3.07 -10.37
C SER A 95 -2.74 -2.08 -9.42
N ILE A 96 -2.10 -0.93 -9.18
CA ILE A 96 -2.62 0.14 -8.32
C ILE A 96 -3.89 0.76 -8.94
N ILE A 97 -3.90 1.01 -10.26
CA ILE A 97 -5.09 1.51 -10.97
C ILE A 97 -6.26 0.51 -10.84
N GLY A 98 -5.99 -0.79 -10.98
CA GLY A 98 -7.01 -1.82 -10.75
C GLY A 98 -7.60 -1.76 -9.34
N THR A 99 -6.74 -1.52 -8.34
CA THR A 99 -7.17 -1.35 -6.94
C THR A 99 -7.97 -0.06 -6.72
N ALA A 100 -7.59 1.04 -7.39
CA ALA A 100 -8.35 2.29 -7.36
C ALA A 100 -9.77 2.09 -7.91
N ASN A 101 -9.90 1.38 -9.04
CA ASN A 101 -11.19 1.08 -9.66
C ASN A 101 -12.11 0.25 -8.75
N THR A 102 -11.58 -0.77 -8.06
CA THR A 102 -12.37 -1.58 -7.12
C THR A 102 -12.79 -0.80 -5.86
N MET A 103 -12.11 0.29 -5.54
CA MET A 103 -12.48 1.22 -4.48
C MET A 103 -13.44 2.32 -4.94
N GLY A 104 -13.73 2.41 -6.25
CA GLY A 104 -14.50 3.50 -6.84
C GLY A 104 -13.72 4.82 -6.90
N ILE A 105 -12.40 4.78 -6.95
CA ILE A 105 -11.52 5.93 -7.15
C ILE A 105 -11.18 6.02 -8.64
N GLN A 106 -11.49 7.14 -9.27
CA GLN A 106 -11.21 7.36 -10.68
C GLN A 106 -9.81 7.92 -10.89
N VAL A 107 -9.04 7.31 -11.78
CA VAL A 107 -7.70 7.80 -12.15
C VAL A 107 -7.80 8.70 -13.37
N VAL A 108 -7.40 9.97 -13.23
CA VAL A 108 -7.45 11.00 -14.28
C VAL A 108 -6.02 11.35 -14.71
N LYS A 109 -5.86 11.76 -15.96
CA LYS A 109 -4.55 12.11 -16.52
C LYS A 109 -4.05 13.46 -15.98
N ASP A 110 -4.95 14.44 -15.91
CA ASP A 110 -4.75 15.79 -15.38
C ASP A 110 -6.02 16.22 -14.61
N LEU A 111 -5.87 16.97 -13.51
CA LEU A 111 -6.96 17.49 -12.66
C LEU A 111 -7.53 18.79 -13.22
#